data_AF-A0A359HAV8-F1
#
_entry.id   AF-A0A359HAV8-F1
#
_cell.length_a   1.000
_cell.length_b   1.000
_cell.length_c   1.000
_cell.angle_alpha   90.00
_cell.angle_beta   90.00
_cell.angle_gamma   90.00
#
_symmetry.space_group_name_H-M   'P 1'
#
loop_
_entity.id
_entity.type
_entity.pdbx_description
1 polymer ?
#
loop_
_entity_poly.entity_id
_entity_poly.type
_entity_poly.pdbx_seq_one_letter_code
_entity_poly.pdbx_strand_id
1 'polypeptide(L)'
;MFNLKREAILEKNFWEIFYKSAGSKFYNQCHIALSERIIFAFKYAMKAGIKEGRFEYRCRSADGRYIWLEATGKALFDDKGACEGAVLGIRDITDRKLMEDKLRQSEEHFFKIFN
;
A
#
# COMPACT_ATOMS: atom_id res chain seq x y z
N MET A 1 -14.83 -9.10 3.16
CA MET A 1 -14.61 -8.87 4.60
C MET A 1 -15.49 -7.75 5.17
N PHE A 2 -15.85 -6.72 4.41
CA PHE A 2 -16.90 -5.76 4.80
C PHE A 2 -17.92 -5.74 3.68
N ASN A 3 -19.07 -6.38 3.88
CA ASN A 3 -20.11 -6.53 2.85
C ASN A 3 -20.87 -5.21 2.68
N LEU A 4 -20.15 -4.13 2.37
CA LEU A 4 -20.68 -2.78 2.24
C LEU A 4 -21.12 -2.55 0.79
N LYS A 5 -22.34 -2.05 0.64
CA LYS A 5 -22.89 -1.65 -0.65
C LYS A 5 -22.18 -0.38 -1.15
N ARG A 6 -21.98 -0.25 -2.46
CA ARG A 6 -21.26 0.88 -3.08
C ARG A 6 -21.88 2.24 -2.72
N GLU A 7 -23.19 2.29 -2.60
CA GLU A 7 -23.94 3.49 -2.25
C GLU A 7 -23.69 3.92 -0.79
N ALA A 8 -23.27 2.99 0.07
CA ALA A 8 -23.02 3.27 1.49
C ALA A 8 -21.65 3.93 1.75
N ILE A 9 -20.77 3.95 0.75
CA ILE A 9 -19.40 4.48 0.82
C ILE A 9 -19.18 5.69 -0.08
N LEU A 10 -20.08 5.97 -1.01
CA LEU A 10 -20.01 7.16 -1.85
C LEU A 10 -20.13 8.42 -0.98
N GLU A 11 -19.29 9.42 -1.30
CA GLU A 11 -19.23 10.74 -0.63
C GLU A 11 -18.83 10.72 0.85
N LYS A 12 -18.54 9.55 1.43
CA LYS A 12 -18.07 9.40 2.80
C LYS A 12 -16.58 9.15 2.83
N ASN A 13 -15.88 9.84 3.72
CA ASN A 13 -14.47 9.57 3.95
C ASN A 13 -14.30 8.26 4.77
N PHE A 14 -13.07 7.74 4.78
CA PHE A 14 -12.75 6.48 5.47
C PHE A 14 -13.18 6.50 6.94
N TRP A 15 -13.02 7.64 7.63
CA TRP A 15 -13.39 7.79 9.03
C TRP A 15 -14.90 7.70 9.21
N GLU A 16 -15.71 8.28 8.32
CA GLU A 16 -17.18 8.20 8.40
C GLU A 16 -17.70 6.78 8.17
N ILE A 17 -17.00 5.98 7.36
CA ILE A 17 -17.38 4.59 7.06
C ILE A 17 -16.92 3.64 8.18
N PHE A 18 -15.73 3.91 8.75
CA PHE A 18 -15.02 2.99 9.63
C PHE A 18 -14.73 3.59 11.02
N TYR A 19 -15.47 4.62 11.46
CA TYR A 19 -15.18 5.34 12.72
C TYR A 19 -15.14 4.43 13.95
N LYS A 20 -16.00 3.40 14.00
CA LYS A 20 -16.03 2.42 15.11
C LYS A 20 -14.89 1.41 15.08
N SER A 21 -14.23 1.26 13.93
CA SER A 21 -13.06 0.39 13.80
C SER A 21 -11.77 1.09 14.21
N ALA A 22 -11.71 2.42 14.28
CA ALA A 22 -10.54 3.12 14.81
C ALA A 22 -10.26 2.67 16.25
N GLY A 23 -9.05 2.18 16.51
CA GLY A 23 -8.68 1.59 17.81
C GLY A 23 -9.12 0.13 18.03
N SER A 24 -9.90 -0.46 17.11
CA SER A 24 -10.23 -1.89 17.17
C SER A 24 -9.00 -2.76 16.90
N LYS A 25 -9.02 -4.00 17.41
CA LYS A 25 -7.97 -4.99 17.12
C LYS A 25 -7.76 -5.18 15.61
N PHE A 26 -8.83 -5.13 14.81
CA PHE A 26 -8.75 -5.23 13.35
C PHE A 26 -8.02 -4.03 12.72
N TYR A 27 -8.38 -2.80 13.10
CA TYR A 27 -7.68 -1.60 12.63
C TYR A 27 -6.22 -1.62 13.05
N ASN A 28 -5.94 -1.90 14.33
CA ASN A 28 -4.56 -1.99 14.83
C ASN A 28 -3.78 -3.09 14.10
N GLN A 29 -4.36 -4.25 13.81
CA GLN A 29 -3.70 -5.31 13.04
C GLN A 29 -3.51 -4.95 11.57
N CYS A 30 -4.46 -4.30 10.90
CA CYS A 30 -4.27 -3.78 9.55
C CYS A 30 -3.19 -2.69 9.53
N HIS A 31 -3.17 -1.81 10.52
CA HIS A 31 -2.22 -0.70 10.66
C HIS A 31 -0.81 -1.19 11.05
N ILE A 32 -0.72 -2.26 11.86
CA ILE A 32 0.51 -3.00 12.18
C ILE A 32 0.95 -3.89 11.02
N ALA A 33 0.04 -4.41 10.19
CA ALA A 33 0.39 -5.15 8.98
C ALA A 33 0.85 -4.23 7.83
N LEU A 34 0.35 -2.98 7.80
CA LEU A 34 0.85 -1.87 6.98
C LEU A 34 2.10 -1.19 7.57
N SER A 35 2.75 -1.86 8.53
CA SER A 35 3.61 -1.34 9.60
C SER A 35 4.55 -0.20 9.23
N GLU A 36 4.46 0.84 10.06
CA GLU A 36 5.47 1.82 10.50
C GLU A 36 6.25 2.63 9.46
N ARG A 37 6.70 2.06 8.34
CA ARG A 37 7.44 2.82 7.32
C ARG A 37 6.53 3.53 6.35
N ILE A 38 5.36 2.98 6.05
CA ILE A 38 4.49 3.52 5.00
C ILE A 38 3.85 4.82 5.44
N ILE A 39 3.14 4.80 6.57
CA ILE A 39 2.43 5.97 7.07
C ILE A 39 3.42 7.06 7.46
N PHE A 40 4.59 6.69 7.99
CA PHE A 40 5.65 7.62 8.34
C PHE A 40 6.32 8.17 7.08
N ALA A 41 6.74 7.34 6.13
CA ALA A 41 7.28 7.81 4.85
C ALA A 41 6.28 8.69 4.12
N PHE A 42 4.98 8.36 4.12
CA PHE A 42 3.95 9.16 3.49
C PHE A 42 3.73 10.48 4.22
N LYS A 43 3.65 10.48 5.56
CA LYS A 43 3.53 11.69 6.38
C LYS A 43 4.74 12.62 6.20
N TYR A 44 5.95 12.08 6.13
CA TYR A 44 7.17 12.85 5.89
C TYR A 44 7.29 13.32 4.45
N ALA A 45 6.90 12.49 3.47
CA ALA A 45 6.82 12.86 2.07
C ALA A 45 5.87 14.04 1.87
N MET A 46 4.68 13.99 2.46
CA MET A 46 3.72 15.11 2.42
C MET A 46 4.29 16.37 3.08
N LYS A 47 4.97 16.25 4.23
CA LYS A 47 5.67 17.39 4.87
C LYS A 47 6.81 17.95 4.00
N ALA A 48 7.48 17.11 3.23
CA ALA A 48 8.53 17.49 2.30
C ALA A 48 8.00 18.03 0.96
N GLY A 49 6.67 18.19 0.81
CA GLY A 49 6.04 18.67 -0.42
C GLY A 49 5.92 17.62 -1.53
N ILE A 50 6.22 16.35 -1.24
CA ILE A 50 6.01 15.24 -2.17
C ILE A 50 4.49 14.98 -2.24
N LYS A 51 3.93 15.22 -3.43
CA LYS A 51 2.49 15.15 -3.67
C LYS A 51 2.01 13.77 -4.06
N GLU A 52 2.89 12.91 -4.55
CA GLU A 52 2.57 11.55 -4.93
C GLU A 52 3.81 10.64 -4.86
N GLY A 53 3.60 9.34 -4.72
CA GLY A 53 4.69 8.38 -4.66
C GLY A 53 4.23 6.95 -4.82
N ARG A 54 5.18 6.09 -5.19
CA ARG A 54 5.02 4.64 -5.29
C ARG A 54 6.19 3.94 -4.62
N PHE A 55 5.92 2.91 -3.85
CA PHE A 55 6.95 2.06 -3.27
C PHE A 55 6.47 0.62 -3.13
N GLU A 56 7.41 -0.31 -3.26
CA GLU A 56 7.19 -1.75 -3.13
C GLU A 56 7.80 -2.24 -1.83
N TYR A 57 7.12 -3.14 -1.13
CA TYR A 57 7.58 -3.68 0.14
C TYR A 57 7.10 -5.12 0.34
N ARG A 58 7.83 -5.87 1.17
CA ARG A 58 7.37 -7.19 1.63
C ARG A 58 6.70 -7.07 2.97
N CYS A 59 5.57 -7.74 3.12
CA CYS A 59 4.90 -7.91 4.40
C CYS A 59 4.53 -9.38 4.61
N ARG A 60 4.18 -9.70 5.86
CA ARG A 60 3.67 -11.02 6.23
C ARG A 60 2.14 -10.97 6.18
N SER A 61 1.53 -11.80 5.34
CA SER A 61 0.07 -11.95 5.24
C SER A 61 -0.51 -12.64 6.48
N ALA A 62 -1.83 -12.56 6.64
CA ALA A 62 -2.53 -13.15 7.77
C ALA A 62 -2.38 -14.68 7.88
N ASP A 63 -2.18 -15.37 6.75
CA ASP A 63 -1.88 -16.80 6.69
C ASP A 63 -0.39 -17.12 6.95
N GLY A 64 0.42 -16.11 7.25
CA GLY A 64 1.82 -16.24 7.62
C GLY A 64 2.81 -16.25 6.47
N ARG A 65 2.34 -16.20 5.21
CA ARG A 65 3.20 -16.12 4.02
C ARG A 65 3.80 -14.72 3.87
N TYR A 66 4.85 -14.60 3.07
CA TYR A 66 5.35 -13.30 2.66
C TYR A 66 4.82 -12.96 1.28
N ILE A 67 4.23 -11.77 1.17
CA ILE A 67 3.72 -11.23 -0.09
C ILE A 67 4.45 -9.93 -0.44
N TRP A 68 4.50 -9.62 -1.72
CA TRP A 68 4.96 -8.32 -2.20
C TRP A 68 3.77 -7.41 -2.41
N LEU A 69 3.83 -6.24 -1.81
CA LEU A 69 2.83 -5.19 -1.98
C LEU A 69 3.46 -3.97 -2.64
N GLU A 70 2.72 -3.38 -3.57
CA GLU A 70 2.97 -2.05 -4.09
C GLU A 70 1.96 -1.11 -3.45
N ALA A 71 2.44 -0.02 -2.86
CA ALA A 71 1.59 1.08 -2.44
C ALA A 71 1.85 2.30 -3.32
N THR A 72 0.77 2.88 -3.82
CA THR A 72 0.74 4.19 -4.46
C THR A 72 -0.02 5.14 -3.58
N GLY A 73 0.36 6.42 -3.62
CA GLY A 73 -0.40 7.41 -2.90
C GLY A 73 -0.32 8.78 -3.52
N LYS A 74 -1.36 9.58 -3.26
CA LYS A 74 -1.44 10.98 -3.66
C LYS A 74 -2.01 11.82 -2.52
N ALA A 75 -1.33 12.89 -2.18
CA ALA A 75 -1.80 13.87 -1.20
C ALA A 75 -2.98 14.68 -1.77
N LEU A 76 -3.95 14.96 -0.91
CA LEU A 76 -5.08 15.83 -1.19
C LEU A 76 -4.83 17.17 -0.51
N PHE A 77 -5.03 18.25 -1.26
CA PHE A 77 -4.87 19.61 -0.78
C PHE A 77 -6.18 20.36 -0.93
N ASP A 78 -6.49 21.24 0.02
CA ASP A 78 -7.59 22.20 -0.11
C ASP A 78 -7.25 23.34 -1.09
N ASP A 79 -8.23 24.20 -1.34
CA ASP A 79 -8.07 25.39 -2.20
C ASP A 79 -7.05 26.40 -1.65
N LYS A 80 -6.65 26.28 -0.38
CA LYS A 80 -5.64 27.12 0.29
C LYS A 80 -4.25 26.48 0.28
N GLY A 81 -4.11 25.28 -0.31
CA GLY A 81 -2.86 24.53 -0.39
C GLY A 81 -2.48 23.77 0.88
N ALA A 82 -3.37 23.66 1.87
CA ALA A 82 -3.16 22.84 3.06
C ALA A 82 -3.44 21.36 2.75
N CYS A 83 -2.60 20.46 3.27
CA CYS A 83 -2.80 19.02 3.10
C CYS A 83 -3.97 18.53 3.97
N GLU A 84 -5.06 18.11 3.35
CA GLU A 84 -6.26 17.57 4.02
C GLU A 84 -6.20 16.04 4.19
N GLY A 85 -5.32 15.36 3.46
CA GLY A 85 -5.16 13.92 3.58
C GLY A 85 -4.39 13.30 2.41
N ALA A 86 -4.59 12.00 2.23
CA ALA A 86 -4.03 11.27 1.10
C ALA A 86 -4.95 10.12 0.68
N VAL A 87 -4.97 9.84 -0.62
CA VAL A 87 -5.52 8.60 -1.18
C VAL A 87 -4.38 7.62 -1.35
N LEU A 88 -4.53 6.42 -0.78
CA LEU A 88 -3.57 5.32 -0.92
C LEU A 88 -4.21 4.16 -1.67
N GLY A 89 -3.52 3.64 -2.67
CA GLY A 89 -3.83 2.38 -3.34
C GLY A 89 -2.79 1.33 -2.97
N ILE A 90 -3.22 0.11 -2.65
CA ILE A 90 -2.31 -1.00 -2.36
C ILE A 90 -2.68 -2.18 -3.27
N ARG A 91 -1.68 -2.74 -3.92
CA ARG A 91 -1.82 -3.87 -4.86
C ARG A 91 -0.85 -4.98 -4.48
N ASP A 92 -1.35 -6.21 -4.46
CA ASP A 92 -0.48 -7.39 -4.41
C ASP A 92 0.23 -7.55 -5.76
N ILE A 93 1.55 -7.57 -5.72
CA ILE A 93 2.43 -7.70 -6.88
C ILE A 93 3.30 -8.96 -6.80
N THR A 94 2.93 -9.93 -5.95
CA THR A 94 3.68 -11.17 -5.73
C THR A 94 3.88 -11.94 -7.03
N ASP A 95 2.83 -12.11 -7.83
CA ASP A 95 2.92 -12.81 -9.11
C ASP A 95 3.88 -12.11 -10.08
N ARG A 96 3.82 -10.77 -10.15
CA ARG A 96 4.74 -9.97 -10.96
C ARG A 96 6.19 -10.21 -10.53
N LYS A 97 6.48 -10.18 -9.23
CA LYS A 97 7.83 -10.44 -8.71
C LYS A 97 8.31 -11.86 -8.99
N LEU A 98 7.44 -12.85 -8.89
CA LEU A 98 7.77 -14.24 -9.22
C LEU A 98 8.10 -14.40 -10.71
N MET A 99 7.42 -13.68 -11.60
CA MET A 99 7.72 -13.67 -13.03
C MET A 99 9.06 -12.98 -13.33
N GLU A 100 9.31 -11.81 -12.71
CA GLU A 100 10.58 -11.07 -12.83
C GLU A 100 11.77 -11.94 -12.39
N ASP A 101 11.65 -12.67 -11.26
CA ASP A 101 12.71 -13.55 -10.77
C ASP A 101 12.95 -14.76 -11.67
N LYS A 102 11.89 -15.36 -12.24
CA LYS A 102 12.04 -16.48 -13.19
C LYS A 102 12.76 -16.04 -14.46
N LEU A 103 12.42 -14.86 -14.98
CA LEU A 103 13.09 -14.30 -16.15
C LEU A 103 14.58 -14.08 -15.87
N ARG A 104 14.91 -13.42 -14.76
CA ARG A 104 16.29 -13.18 -14.33
C ARG A 104 17.08 -14.48 -14.18
N GLN A 105 16.49 -15.51 -13.56
CA GLN A 105 17.15 -16.83 -13.42
C GLN A 105 17.41 -17.49 -14.78
N SER A 106 16.47 -17.37 -15.72
CA SER A 106 16.65 -17.87 -17.08
C SER A 106 17.81 -17.15 -17.78
N GLU A 107 17.86 -15.81 -17.70
CA GLU A 107 18.92 -15.00 -18.30
C GLU A 107 20.30 -15.31 -17.68
N GLU A 108 20.37 -15.43 -16.35
CA GLU A 108 21.60 -15.84 -15.64
C GLU A 108 22.05 -17.24 -16.05
N HIS A 109 21.12 -18.18 -16.25
CA HIS A 109 21.45 -19.54 -16.69
C HIS A 109 21.97 -19.56 -18.13
N PHE A 110 21.31 -18.83 -19.04
CA PHE A 110 21.81 -18.64 -20.41
C PHE A 110 23.20 -18.01 -20.40
N PHE A 111 23.42 -16.94 -19.64
CA PHE A 111 24.73 -16.27 -19.58
C PHE A 111 25.85 -17.18 -19.08
N LYS A 112 25.57 -18.09 -18.14
CA LYS A 112 26.55 -19.08 -17.62
C LYS A 112 26.86 -20.23 -18.57
N ILE A 113 26.02 -20.49 -19.57
CA ILE A 113 26.23 -21.57 -20.54
C ILE A 113 27.05 -21.07 -21.74
N PHE A 114 26.93 -19.78 -22.07
CA PHE A 114 27.55 -19.19 -23.26
C PHE A 114 28.84 -18.38 -22.97
N ASN A 115 29.25 -18.25 -21.71
CA ASN A 115 30.58 -17.79 -21.28
C ASN A 115 31.30 -18.92 -20.53
#